data_AF-A0A355DWE3-F1
#
_entry.id   AF-A0A355DWE3-F1
#
_cell.length_a   1.000
_cell.length_b   1.000
_cell.length_c   1.000
_cell.angle_alpha   90.00
_cell.angle_beta   90.00
_cell.angle_gamma   90.00
#
_symmetry.space_group_name_H-M   'P 1'
#
loop_
_entity.id
_entity.type
_entity.pdbx_description
1 polymer ?
#
loop_
_entity_poly.entity_id
_entity_poly.type
_entity_poly.pdbx_seq_one_letter_code
_entity_poly.pdbx_strand_id
1 'polypeptide(L)' 'MNILEFSLLVWIGSLTAGFLGSLTGLGGGVVIVPLLTGVFGVDIRYAVGASLVSVIATSCGAASAYIKEGYT' A
#
# COMPACT_ATOMS: atom_id res chain seq x y z
N MET A 1 25.85 11.00 -7.83
CA MET A 1 25.21 10.06 -6.90
C MET A 1 25.81 8.70 -7.15
N ASN A 2 26.56 8.18 -6.18
CA ASN A 2 27.17 6.87 -6.31
C ASN A 2 26.09 5.77 -6.20
N ILE A 3 26.33 4.57 -6.74
CA ILE A 3 25.33 3.47 -6.71
C ILE A 3 24.89 3.19 -5.26
N LEU A 4 25.83 3.28 -4.33
CA LEU A 4 25.63 3.09 -2.89
C LEU A 4 24.68 4.13 -2.29
N GLU A 5 24.85 5.41 -2.62
CA GLU A 5 23.97 6.48 -2.10
C GLU A 5 22.54 6.31 -2.62
N PHE A 6 22.40 5.97 -3.91
CA PHE A 6 21.10 5.74 -4.52
C PHE A 6 20.36 4.55 -3.88
N SER A 7 21.04 3.41 -3.73
CA SER A 7 20.44 2.22 -3.09
C SER A 7 20.02 2.49 -1.64
N LEU A 8 20.79 3.27 -0.89
CA LEU A 8 20.52 3.56 0.52
C LEU A 8 19.30 4.48 0.68
N LEU A 9 19.17 5.49 -0.18
CA LEU A 9 17.97 6.35 -0.27
C LEU A 9 16.72 5.55 -0.61
N VAL A 10 16.79 4.66 -1.60
CA VAL A 10 15.67 3.80 -1.99
C VAL A 10 15.27 2.87 -0.85
N TRP A 11 16.23 2.29 -0.14
CA TRP A 11 15.96 1.36 0.97
C TRP A 11 15.22 2.04 2.13
N ILE A 12 15.66 3.24 2.51
CA ILE A 12 15.00 4.06 3.56
C ILE A 12 13.60 4.51 3.11
N GLY A 13 13.46 4.94 1.85
CA GLY A 13 12.17 5.32 1.28
C GLY A 13 11.17 4.17 1.26
N SER A 14 11.64 2.96 0.92
CA SER A 14 10.82 1.74 0.87
C SER A 14 10.33 1.32 2.26
N LEU A 15 11.21 1.37 3.26
CA LEU A 15 10.87 1.04 4.64
C LEU A 15 9.86 2.00 5.24
N THR A 16 10.08 3.30 5.06
CA THR A 16 9.16 4.33 5.58
C THR A 16 7.82 4.30 4.86
N ALA A 17 7.80 4.13 3.54
CA ALA A 17 6.55 3.97 2.78
C ALA A 17 5.81 2.68 3.13
N GLY A 18 6.51 1.56 3.32
CA GLY A 18 5.92 0.29 3.73
C GLY A 18 5.36 0.35 5.15
N PHE A 19 6.09 0.99 6.07
CA PHE A 19 5.68 1.14 7.47
C PHE A 19 4.51 2.12 7.65
N LEU A 20 4.54 3.29 6.99
CA LEU A 20 3.39 4.19 6.95
C LEU A 20 2.20 3.57 6.19
N GLY A 21 2.46 2.83 5.12
CA GLY A 21 1.44 2.11 4.38
C GLY A 21 0.74 1.03 5.21
N SER A 22 1.47 0.32 6.07
CA SER A 22 0.89 -0.66 7.00
C SER A 22 0.21 -0.01 8.22
N LEU A 23 0.78 1.07 8.76
CA LEU A 23 0.25 1.73 9.97
C LEU A 23 -1.03 2.54 9.71
N THR A 24 -1.20 3.09 8.51
CA THR A 24 -2.38 3.90 8.20
C THR A 24 -3.67 3.08 8.10
N GLY A 25 -3.61 1.75 8.07
CA GLY A 25 -4.80 0.89 8.00
C GLY A 25 -5.61 1.05 6.70
N LEU A 26 -5.08 1.78 5.72
CA LEU A 26 -5.76 2.15 4.47
C LEU A 26 -5.76 1.03 3.41
N GLY A 27 -5.47 -0.22 3.79
CA GLY A 27 -5.59 -1.39 2.92
C GLY A 27 -4.82 -1.30 1.59
N GLY A 28 -3.66 -0.65 1.58
CA GLY A 28 -2.81 -0.49 0.40
C GLY A 28 -3.36 0.46 -0.69
N GLY A 29 -4.60 0.95 -0.57
CA GLY A 29 -5.27 1.74 -1.61
C GLY A 29 -4.57 3.07 -1.93
N VAL A 30 -4.03 3.74 -0.90
CA VAL A 30 -3.24 4.98 -1.05
C VAL A 30 -1.98 4.76 -1.89
N VAL A 31 -1.43 3.55 -1.91
CA VAL A 31 -0.27 3.21 -2.73
C VAL A 31 -0.71 2.74 -4.12
N ILE A 32 -1.80 1.98 -4.21
CA ILE A 32 -2.29 1.39 -5.47
C ILE A 32 -2.75 2.44 -6.47
N VAL A 33 -3.43 3.51 -6.04
CA VAL A 33 -3.91 4.56 -6.96
C VAL A 33 -2.75 5.25 -7.69
N PRO A 34 -1.76 5.87 -7.00
CA PRO A 34 -0.64 6.53 -7.68
C PRO A 34 0.28 5.55 -8.42
N LEU A 35 0.34 4.29 -8.01
CA LEU A 35 1.10 3.27 -8.72
C LEU A 35 0.43 2.93 -10.06
N LEU A 36 -0.88 2.69 -10.09
CA LEU A 36 -1.62 2.42 -11.32
C LEU A 36 -1.69 3.63 -12.26
N THR A 37 -1.94 4.83 -11.72
CA THR A 37 -2.05 6.04 -12.57
C THR A 37 -0.69 6.60 -12.99
N GLY A 38 0.29 6.64 -12.07
CA GLY A 38 1.58 7.29 -12.30
C GLY A 38 2.63 6.39 -12.96
N VAL A 39 2.68 5.10 -12.60
CA VAL A 39 3.68 4.16 -13.14
C VAL A 39 3.13 3.40 -14.35
N PHE A 40 1.88 2.94 -14.26
CA PHE A 40 1.26 2.11 -15.30
C PHE A 40 0.38 2.90 -16.28
N GLY A 41 0.16 4.20 -16.05
CA GLY A 41 -0.63 5.05 -16.95
C GLY A 41 -2.11 4.64 -17.08
N VAL A 42 -2.63 3.89 -16.10
CA VAL A 42 -4.02 3.43 -16.10
C VAL A 42 -4.95 4.61 -15.82
N ASP A 43 -6.08 4.68 -16.53
CA ASP A 43 -7.09 5.72 -16.31
C ASP A 43 -7.56 5.70 -14.85
N ILE A 44 -7.62 6.89 -14.26
CA ILE A 44 -7.85 7.09 -12.83
C ILE A 44 -9.17 6.46 -12.35
N ARG A 45 -10.18 6.35 -13.22
CA ARG A 45 -11.46 5.71 -12.87
C ARG A 45 -11.28 4.22 -12.57
N TYR A 46 -10.43 3.53 -13.33
CA TYR A 46 -10.12 2.12 -13.09
C TYR A 46 -9.16 1.95 -11.91
N ALA A 47 -8.18 2.83 -11.78
CA ALA A 47 -7.23 2.79 -10.66
C ALA A 47 -7.93 2.97 -9.30
N VAL A 48 -8.91 3.88 -9.21
CA VAL A 48 -9.72 4.08 -8.01
C VAL A 48 -10.54 2.84 -7.69
N GLY A 49 -11.23 2.26 -8.69
CA GLY A 49 -12.01 1.03 -8.51
C GLY A 49 -11.16 -0.16 -8.04
N ALA A 50 -10.00 -0.38 -8.66
CA ALA A 50 -9.06 -1.43 -8.27
C ALA A 50 -8.51 -1.21 -6.85
N SER A 51 -8.22 0.04 -6.48
CA SER A 51 -7.77 0.35 -5.12
C SER A 51 -8.83 0.01 -4.07
N LEU A 52 -10.10 0.35 -4.31
CA LEU A 52 -11.18 0.06 -3.36
C LEU A 52 -11.36 -1.44 -3.13
N VAL A 53 -11.30 -2.25 -4.20
CA VAL A 53 -11.39 -3.71 -4.09
C VAL A 53 -10.21 -4.26 -3.27
N SER A 54 -9.00 -3.76 -3.50
CA SER A 54 -7.83 -4.14 -2.70
C SER A 54 -8.00 -3.76 -1.23
N VAL A 55 -8.47 -2.55 -0.93
CA VAL A 55 -8.68 -2.10 0.45
C VAL A 55 -9.68 -2.99 1.17
N ILE A 56 -10.81 -3.32 0.52
CA ILE A 56 -11.82 -4.22 1.09
C ILE A 56 -11.22 -5.60 1.40
N ALA A 57 -10.49 -6.19 0.45
CA ALA A 57 -9.85 -7.50 0.64
C ALA A 57 -8.85 -7.48 1.81
N THR A 58 -8.05 -6.42 1.91
CA THR A 58 -7.04 -6.28 2.98
C THR A 58 -7.69 -6.06 4.34
N SER A 59 -8.76 -5.26 4.41
CA SER A 59 -9.54 -5.02 5.63
C SER A 59 -10.26 -6.27 6.13
N CYS A 60 -10.82 -7.09 5.24
CA CYS A 60 -11.41 -8.38 5.61
C CYS A 60 -10.34 -9.34 6.17
N GLY A 61 -9.15 -9.38 5.55
CA GLY A 61 -8.02 -10.15 6.06
C GLY A 61 -7.62 -9.72 7.47
N ALA A 62 -7.47 -8.41 7.69
CA ALA A 62 -7.18 -7.86 9.01
C ALA A 62 -8.29 -8.18 10.02
N ALA A 63 -9.56 -7.99 9.67
CA ALA A 63 -10.70 -8.30 10.54
C ALA A 63 -10.71 -9.78 10.94
N SER A 64 -10.40 -10.69 10.02
CA SER A 64 -10.30 -12.13 10.32
C SER A 64 -9.16 -12.46 11.28
N ALA A 65 -8.03 -11.75 11.17
CA ALA A 65 -6.92 -11.86 12.11
C ALA A 65 -7.30 -11.32 13.50
N TYR A 66 -7.97 -10.17 13.57
CA TYR A 66 -8.47 -9.58 14.83
C TYR A 66 -9.46 -10.50 15.56
N ILE A 67 -10.39 -11.13 14.84
CA ILE A 67 -11.32 -12.11 15.41
C ILE A 67 -10.57 -13.34 15.94
N LYS A 68 -9.53 -13.80 15.22
CA LYS A 68 -8.70 -14.93 15.65
C LYS A 68 -7.84 -14.61 16.87
N GLU A 69 -7.43 -13.36 17.04
CA GLU A 69 -6.69 -12.87 18.20
C GLU A 69 -7.60 -12.54 19.40
N GLY A 70 -8.92 -12.68 19.27
CA GLY A 70 -9.87 -12.48 20.38
C GLY A 70 -10.15 -11.02 20.71
N TYR A 71 -9.81 -10.09 19.82
CA TYR A 71 -10.20 -8.69 19.92
C TYR A 71 -11.64 -8.51 19.41
N THR A 72 -12.62 -9.03 20.14
CA THR A 72 -14.05 -8.71 20.04
C THR A 72 -14.73 -8.96 21.38
#